data_AF-A0A540V706-F1
#
_entry.id   AF-A0A540V706-F1
#
_cell.length_a   1.000
_cell.length_b   1.000
_cell.length_c   1.000
_cell.angle_alpha   90.00
_cell.angle_beta   90.00
_cell.angle_gamma   90.00
#
_symmetry.space_group_name_H-M   'P 1'
#
loop_
_entity.id
_entity.type
_entity.pdbx_description
1 polymer ?
#
loop_
_entity_poly.entity_id
_entity_poly.type
_entity_poly.pdbx_seq_one_letter_code
_entity_poly.pdbx_strand_id
1 'polypeptide(L)'
;MPIVTEDTYEQHALATLAELGYEVLHGPDIAPDCDTPLRMSWDGAYLDAVLVDQVVRLNPDLPRQAVDEAIAALKQADAIDLVSRNRKVYKWLRDGLKVTFQLGGEERTEFVRLIDVTKPSANRFHAVNQFTLRGSKQPRRPDIVLFVNGIPLLVFELKNPVDVNADVWAAWRQIQTYKEEIPQLFETNLACVISDGEEARLGSLTAPREWYLRWRVIENEQDRPKGMLPLEILIRGLCRQDYLIEYFRDFVLFQAEKHTSKIIAQYHQFHGVRAAVTRTLEAAQPAGDKKGGVFWHTQGSGKSLSATFYAGILMEHPQMKNPTIVVVTDRNDLDGQLFRTFGQASDLLGEVPEQAESREDLKRLLDQRASGGIIFTTIQKFSPDER
;
A
#
# COMPACT_ATOMS: atom_id res chain seq x y z
N MET A 1 -23.27 7.78 31.72
CA MET A 1 -22.17 7.51 30.78
C MET A 1 -21.88 8.82 30.06
N PRO A 2 -20.61 9.23 29.86
CA PRO A 2 -20.33 10.42 29.06
C PRO A 2 -20.90 10.23 27.66
N ILE A 3 -21.46 11.29 27.08
CA ILE A 3 -21.94 11.30 25.70
C ILE A 3 -20.70 11.15 24.81
N VAL A 4 -20.61 10.05 24.06
CA VAL A 4 -19.54 9.85 23.08
C VAL A 4 -19.76 10.85 21.95
N THR A 5 -18.85 11.82 21.80
CA THR A 5 -18.84 12.78 20.70
C THR A 5 -17.89 12.33 19.60
N GLU A 6 -18.00 12.93 18.41
CA GLU A 6 -17.03 12.75 17.32
C GLU A 6 -15.60 13.10 17.76
N ASP A 7 -15.44 14.18 18.53
CA ASP A 7 -14.15 14.58 19.12
C ASP A 7 -13.60 13.50 20.07
N THR A 8 -14.43 12.91 20.93
CA THR A 8 -13.98 11.81 21.81
C THR A 8 -13.49 10.60 20.99
N TYR A 9 -14.15 10.33 19.86
CA TYR A 9 -13.79 9.24 18.97
C TYR A 9 -12.48 9.50 18.21
N GLU A 10 -12.30 10.73 17.73
CA GLU A 10 -11.05 11.19 17.11
C GLU A 10 -9.88 11.12 18.11
N GLN A 11 -10.05 11.62 19.33
CA GLN A 11 -9.02 11.54 20.38
C GLN A 11 -8.64 10.10 20.72
N HIS A 12 -9.61 9.17 20.76
CA HIS A 12 -9.33 7.74 20.96
C HIS A 12 -8.49 7.16 19.82
N ALA A 13 -8.80 7.52 18.57
CA ALA A 13 -8.03 7.10 17.40
C ALA A 13 -6.59 7.64 17.44
N LEU A 14 -6.41 8.93 17.78
CA LEU A 14 -5.10 9.55 17.93
C LEU A 14 -4.28 8.92 19.08
N ALA A 15 -4.91 8.64 20.22
CA ALA A 15 -4.26 7.94 21.33
C ALA A 15 -3.80 6.53 20.92
N THR A 16 -4.65 5.79 20.20
CA THR A 16 -4.28 4.47 19.66
C THR A 16 -3.08 4.58 18.69
N LEU A 17 -3.06 5.59 17.82
CA LEU A 17 -1.93 5.83 16.90
C LEU A 17 -0.65 6.20 17.67
N ALA A 18 -0.74 7.00 18.73
CA ALA A 18 0.39 7.33 19.59
C ALA A 18 0.98 6.08 20.27
N GLU A 19 0.14 5.14 20.73
CA GLU A 19 0.60 3.84 21.26
C GLU A 19 1.35 3.01 20.22
N LEU A 20 1.00 3.16 18.93
CA LEU A 20 1.70 2.52 17.81
C LEU A 20 2.97 3.28 17.37
N GLY A 21 3.37 4.32 18.10
CA GLY A 21 4.61 5.06 17.90
C GLY A 21 4.49 6.23 16.91
N TYR A 22 3.29 6.69 16.58
CA TYR A 22 3.10 7.89 15.77
C TYR A 22 3.31 9.14 16.62
N GLU A 23 3.99 10.14 16.06
CA GLU A 23 3.97 11.49 16.62
C GLU A 23 2.63 12.15 16.26
N VAL A 24 1.83 12.46 17.28
CA VAL A 24 0.54 13.13 17.09
C VAL A 24 0.76 14.63 17.03
N LEU A 25 0.28 15.24 15.94
CA LEU A 25 0.41 16.68 15.70
C LEU A 25 -0.97 17.29 15.44
N HIS A 26 -1.10 18.57 15.81
CA HIS A 26 -2.30 19.35 15.54
C HIS A 26 -2.08 20.25 14.33
N GLY A 27 -2.94 20.14 13.30
CA GLY A 27 -2.81 20.85 12.03
C GLY A 27 -2.54 22.36 12.16
N PRO A 28 -3.30 23.12 12.98
CA PRO A 28 -3.03 24.53 13.26
C PRO A 28 -1.64 24.83 13.83
N ASP A 29 -1.09 23.96 14.68
CA ASP A 29 0.21 24.16 15.33
C ASP A 29 1.40 23.92 14.39
N ILE A 30 1.13 23.36 13.20
CA ILE A 30 2.12 23.10 12.16
C ILE A 30 1.81 23.82 10.85
N ALA A 31 0.83 24.73 10.85
CA ALA A 31 0.36 25.47 9.69
C ALA A 31 1.44 26.40 9.10
N PRO A 32 1.34 26.83 7.82
CA PRO A 32 2.35 27.69 7.20
C PRO A 32 2.58 29.04 7.90
N ASP A 33 1.60 29.51 8.66
CA ASP A 33 1.57 30.81 9.34
C ASP A 33 1.77 30.71 10.87
N CYS A 34 2.12 29.53 11.40
CA CYS A 34 2.50 29.38 12.80
C CYS A 34 4.00 29.65 13.03
N ASP A 35 4.43 29.63 14.30
CA ASP A 35 5.84 29.87 14.68
C ASP A 35 6.77 28.71 14.29
N THR A 36 6.25 27.48 14.18
CA THR A 36 7.01 26.25 13.88
C THR A 36 6.37 25.45 12.75
N PRO A 37 6.33 25.99 11.52
CA PRO A 37 5.62 25.38 10.41
C PRO A 37 6.32 24.09 9.97
N LEU A 38 5.57 22.99 9.86
CA LEU A 38 6.08 21.75 9.23
C LEU A 38 5.73 21.67 7.75
N ARG A 39 4.88 22.55 7.24
CA ARG A 39 4.47 22.68 5.83
C ARG A 39 4.65 24.12 5.35
N MET A 40 4.92 24.28 4.07
CA MET A 40 5.25 25.58 3.47
C MET A 40 4.04 26.30 2.84
N SER A 41 2.97 25.57 2.54
CA SER A 41 1.77 26.17 1.92
C SER A 41 0.48 25.42 2.29
N TRP A 42 -0.64 26.13 2.13
CA TRP A 42 -1.98 25.55 2.21
C TRP A 42 -2.33 24.72 0.97
N ASP A 43 -1.62 24.93 -0.15
CA ASP A 43 -1.83 24.23 -1.42
C ASP A 43 -1.17 22.84 -1.42
N GLY A 44 -0.02 22.69 -0.75
CA GLY A 44 0.72 21.42 -0.66
C GLY A 44 0.21 20.51 0.46
N ALA A 45 0.24 19.20 0.22
CA ALA A 45 -0.19 18.18 1.18
C ALA A 45 0.95 17.52 1.96
N TYR A 46 2.20 17.95 1.78
CA TYR A 46 3.37 17.37 2.46
C TYR A 46 3.67 18.09 3.79
N LEU A 47 4.28 17.37 4.74
CA LEU A 47 5.04 17.99 5.83
C LEU A 47 6.46 18.27 5.31
N ASP A 48 6.61 19.38 4.58
CA ASP A 48 7.83 19.77 3.87
C ASP A 48 9.11 19.67 4.71
N ALA A 49 9.09 20.16 5.96
CA ALA A 49 10.27 20.14 6.82
C ALA A 49 10.69 18.70 7.17
N VAL A 50 9.70 17.84 7.48
CA VAL A 50 9.91 16.42 7.75
C VAL A 50 10.38 15.69 6.50
N LEU A 51 9.77 15.96 5.34
CA LEU A 51 10.11 15.35 4.06
C LEU A 51 11.58 15.60 3.71
N VAL A 52 12.03 16.85 3.76
CA VAL A 52 13.41 17.21 3.46
C VAL A 52 14.37 16.51 4.43
N ASP A 53 14.13 16.60 5.74
CA ASP A 53 14.98 15.98 6.75
C ASP A 53 15.10 14.46 6.56
N GLN A 54 13.98 13.78 6.34
CA GLN A 54 13.96 12.34 6.19
C GLN A 54 14.59 11.86 4.89
N VAL A 55 14.34 12.54 3.76
CA VAL A 55 14.98 12.16 2.49
C VAL A 55 16.50 12.37 2.55
N VAL A 56 17.00 13.42 3.20
CA VAL A 56 18.44 13.58 3.45
C VAL A 56 18.97 12.43 4.31
N ARG A 57 18.28 12.10 5.40
CA ARG A 57 18.70 11.04 6.33
C ARG A 57 18.73 9.65 5.70
N LEU A 58 17.77 9.34 4.83
CA LEU A 58 17.69 8.05 4.14
C LEU A 58 18.75 7.88 3.05
N ASN A 59 19.37 8.98 2.60
CA ASN A 59 20.33 9.00 1.49
C ASN A 59 21.64 9.71 1.89
N PRO A 60 22.37 9.22 2.91
CA PRO A 60 23.55 9.91 3.46
C PRO A 60 24.71 10.05 2.46
N ASP A 61 24.76 9.19 1.45
CA ASP A 61 25.82 9.17 0.44
C ASP A 61 25.51 10.07 -0.78
N LEU A 62 24.31 10.66 -0.85
CA LEU A 62 23.90 11.51 -1.96
C LEU A 62 24.12 13.00 -1.65
N PRO A 63 24.56 13.81 -2.63
CA PRO A 63 24.69 15.24 -2.44
C PRO A 63 23.31 15.88 -2.28
N ARG A 64 23.26 17.02 -1.57
CA ARG A 64 22.02 17.76 -1.32
C ARG A 64 21.24 18.10 -2.59
N GLN A 65 21.95 18.38 -3.69
CA GLN A 65 21.34 18.62 -4.99
C GLN A 65 20.45 17.47 -5.47
N ALA A 66 20.88 16.21 -5.31
CA ALA A 66 20.10 15.05 -5.71
C ALA A 66 18.79 14.94 -4.91
N VAL A 67 18.85 15.25 -3.62
CA VAL A 67 17.68 15.27 -2.73
C VAL A 67 16.72 16.38 -3.12
N ASP A 68 17.22 17.59 -3.35
CA ASP A 68 16.38 18.74 -3.73
C ASP A 68 15.70 18.49 -5.09
N GLU A 69 16.42 17.91 -6.06
CA GLU A 69 15.85 17.49 -7.34
C GLU A 69 14.77 16.40 -7.18
N ALA A 70 14.98 15.43 -6.30
CA ALA A 70 13.98 14.39 -6.03
C ALA A 70 12.71 14.96 -5.40
N ILE A 71 12.84 15.88 -4.44
CA ILE A 71 11.70 16.53 -3.79
C ILE A 71 10.95 17.42 -4.78
N ALA A 72 11.67 18.15 -5.65
CA ALA A 72 11.07 18.94 -6.71
C ALA A 72 10.30 18.04 -7.69
N ALA A 73 10.91 16.94 -8.15
CA ALA A 73 10.28 15.97 -9.05
C ALA A 73 9.04 15.32 -8.43
N LEU A 74 9.09 14.96 -7.14
CA LEU A 74 7.95 14.41 -6.40
C LEU A 74 6.76 15.39 -6.37
N LYS A 75 7.02 16.66 -6.05
CA LYS A 75 5.98 17.71 -5.98
C LYS A 75 5.41 18.10 -7.35
N GLN A 76 6.19 17.95 -8.41
CA GLN A 76 5.84 18.34 -9.78
C GLN A 76 5.52 17.13 -10.68
N ALA A 77 5.16 15.98 -10.09
CA ALA A 77 4.97 14.72 -10.80
C ALA A 77 3.91 14.80 -11.92
N ASP A 78 4.34 15.04 -13.16
CA ASP A 78 3.40 15.18 -14.28
C ASP A 78 2.66 13.86 -14.60
N ALA A 79 1.35 13.97 -14.84
CA ALA A 79 0.46 12.86 -15.18
C ALA A 79 -0.88 13.37 -15.74
N ILE A 80 -1.52 12.54 -16.56
CA ILE A 80 -2.80 12.86 -17.24
C ILE A 80 -4.00 12.97 -16.30
N ASP A 81 -3.97 12.26 -15.17
CA ASP A 81 -5.02 12.25 -14.15
C ASP A 81 -4.46 11.85 -12.77
N LEU A 82 -5.29 11.99 -11.74
CA LEU A 82 -4.94 11.71 -10.35
C LEU A 82 -4.49 10.25 -10.12
N VAL A 83 -5.13 9.28 -10.78
CA VAL A 83 -4.82 7.85 -10.58
C VAL A 83 -3.46 7.51 -11.20
N SER A 84 -3.19 8.06 -12.38
CA SER A 84 -1.92 7.94 -13.09
C SER A 84 -0.80 8.60 -12.30
N ARG A 85 -1.06 9.78 -11.70
CA ARG A 85 -0.13 10.44 -10.78
C ARG A 85 0.14 9.57 -9.55
N ASN A 86 -0.92 9.04 -8.94
CA ASN A 86 -0.80 8.16 -7.77
C ASN A 86 0.00 6.89 -8.07
N ARG A 87 -0.22 6.24 -9.22
CA ARG A 87 0.58 5.08 -9.65
C ARG A 87 2.05 5.44 -9.81
N LYS A 88 2.35 6.55 -10.49
CA LYS A 88 3.72 7.02 -10.75
C LYS A 88 4.44 7.33 -9.44
N VAL A 89 3.81 8.11 -8.57
CA VAL A 89 4.37 8.49 -7.28
C VAL A 89 4.50 7.28 -6.36
N TYR A 90 3.51 6.39 -6.30
CA TYR A 90 3.60 5.13 -5.56
C TYR A 90 4.86 4.34 -5.93
N LYS A 91 5.16 4.22 -7.23
CA LYS A 91 6.37 3.56 -7.72
C LYS A 91 7.64 4.24 -7.22
N TRP A 92 7.70 5.58 -7.26
CA TRP A 92 8.85 6.33 -6.71
C TRP A 92 9.01 6.17 -5.21
N LEU A 93 7.90 6.13 -4.47
CA LEU A 93 7.91 5.94 -3.02
C LEU A 93 8.40 4.53 -2.64
N ARG A 94 8.03 3.51 -3.42
CA ARG A 94 8.40 2.10 -3.18
C ARG A 94 9.82 1.76 -3.67
N ASP A 95 10.15 2.15 -4.89
CA ASP A 95 11.37 1.71 -5.60
C ASP A 95 12.53 2.72 -5.49
N GLY A 96 12.24 3.94 -5.05
CA GLY A 96 13.13 5.09 -5.15
C GLY A 96 12.90 5.90 -6.43
N LEU A 97 13.23 7.19 -6.34
CA LEU A 97 13.07 8.15 -7.42
C LEU A 97 14.42 8.33 -8.13
N LYS A 98 14.47 7.96 -9.42
CA LYS A 98 15.65 8.17 -10.26
C LYS A 98 15.84 9.65 -10.57
N VAL A 99 16.95 10.23 -10.15
CA VAL A 99 17.33 11.62 -10.41
C VAL A 99 18.63 11.69 -11.18
N THR A 100 18.80 12.75 -11.97
CA THR A 100 19.99 13.02 -12.76
C THR A 100 20.47 14.44 -12.47
N PHE A 101 21.65 14.55 -11.86
CA PHE A 101 22.24 15.81 -11.40
C PHE A 101 23.69 15.95 -11.85
N GLN A 102 24.24 17.17 -11.76
CA GLN A 102 25.63 17.47 -12.09
C GLN A 102 26.49 17.50 -10.81
N LEU A 103 27.59 16.77 -10.79
CA LEU A 103 28.55 16.79 -9.68
C LEU A 103 29.98 16.86 -10.21
N GLY A 104 30.68 17.96 -9.93
CA GLY A 104 32.05 18.14 -10.40
C GLY A 104 32.18 18.30 -11.93
N GLY A 105 31.11 18.71 -12.62
CA GLY A 105 31.06 18.83 -14.08
C GLY A 105 30.71 17.54 -14.82
N GLU A 106 30.42 16.46 -14.09
CA GLU A 106 29.94 15.19 -14.65
C GLU A 106 28.46 14.97 -14.32
N GLU A 107 27.71 14.42 -15.28
CA GLU A 107 26.34 13.98 -15.06
C GLU A 107 26.32 12.65 -14.30
N ARG A 108 25.59 12.60 -13.19
CA ARG A 108 25.38 11.39 -12.38
C ARG A 108 23.90 11.09 -12.30
N THR A 109 23.59 9.79 -12.25
CA THR A 109 22.22 9.30 -12.13
C THR A 109 22.15 8.34 -10.96
N GLU A 110 21.29 8.66 -10.00
CA GLU A 110 21.15 7.92 -8.75
C GLU A 110 19.67 7.69 -8.42
N PHE A 111 19.39 6.75 -7.52
CA PHE A 111 18.05 6.53 -6.97
C PHE A 111 17.95 7.12 -5.56
N VAL A 112 17.06 8.09 -5.38
CA VAL A 112 16.77 8.71 -4.09
C VAL A 112 15.65 7.94 -3.39
N ARG A 113 15.93 7.41 -2.21
CA ARG A 113 14.95 6.73 -1.36
C ARG A 113 14.04 7.74 -0.67
N LEU A 114 12.73 7.60 -0.82
CA LEU A 114 11.73 8.45 -0.17
C LEU A 114 11.12 7.78 1.08
N ILE A 115 10.91 6.47 1.01
CA ILE A 115 10.48 5.61 2.12
C ILE A 115 11.42 4.41 2.19
N ASP A 116 11.86 4.04 3.39
CA ASP A 116 12.59 2.80 3.59
C ASP A 116 11.62 1.64 3.80
N VAL A 117 11.33 0.93 2.71
CA VAL A 117 10.44 -0.23 2.69
C VAL A 117 11.10 -1.52 3.21
N THR A 118 12.40 -1.47 3.51
CA THR A 118 13.18 -2.62 4.02
C THR A 118 13.35 -2.56 5.53
N LYS A 119 13.41 -1.34 6.08
CA LYS A 119 13.55 -1.08 7.52
C LYS A 119 12.50 -0.07 7.97
N PRO A 120 11.29 -0.53 8.37
CA PRO A 120 10.21 0.35 8.80
C PRO A 120 10.61 1.38 9.86
N SER A 121 11.47 0.99 10.81
CA SER A 121 11.97 1.86 11.89
C SER A 121 12.94 2.96 11.45
N ALA A 122 13.37 2.98 10.18
CA ALA A 122 14.14 4.09 9.62
C ALA A 122 13.27 5.27 9.19
N ASN A 123 11.95 5.07 9.11
CA ASN A 123 10.99 6.10 8.73
C ASN A 123 10.43 6.83 9.95
N ARG A 124 9.91 8.04 9.74
CA ARG A 124 9.12 8.78 10.73
C ARG A 124 7.63 8.74 10.40
N PHE A 125 6.82 8.54 11.44
CA PHE A 125 5.38 8.38 11.34
C PHE A 125 4.69 9.49 12.12
N HIS A 126 3.77 10.21 11.46
CA HIS A 126 2.97 11.26 12.10
C HIS A 126 1.49 11.01 11.90
N ALA A 127 0.69 11.28 12.92
CA ALA A 127 -0.76 11.34 12.85
C ALA A 127 -1.19 12.79 13.06
N VAL A 128 -1.68 13.44 12.01
CA VAL A 128 -2.03 14.86 12.06
C VAL A 128 -3.53 14.99 12.04
N ASN A 129 -4.12 15.58 13.09
CA ASN A 129 -5.53 15.92 13.05
C ASN A 129 -5.77 17.34 12.53
N GLN A 130 -6.97 17.59 12.01
CA GLN A 130 -7.38 18.93 11.54
C GLN A 130 -6.46 19.54 10.46
N PHE A 131 -5.92 18.70 9.57
CA PHE A 131 -4.99 19.12 8.52
C PHE A 131 -5.71 19.88 7.38
N THR A 132 -5.83 21.20 7.51
CA THR A 132 -6.55 22.04 6.53
C THR A 132 -5.75 22.22 5.23
N LEU A 133 -6.39 22.07 4.09
CA LEU A 133 -5.85 22.29 2.75
C LEU A 133 -6.71 23.31 1.99
N ARG A 134 -6.09 24.10 1.13
CA ARG A 134 -6.83 24.92 0.17
C ARG A 134 -7.47 23.99 -0.86
N GLY A 135 -8.80 23.94 -0.84
CA GLY A 135 -9.58 23.25 -1.86
C GLY A 135 -10.02 24.17 -3.00
N SER A 136 -10.39 23.58 -4.12
CA SER A 136 -10.82 24.29 -5.33
C SER A 136 -12.09 25.13 -5.14
N LYS A 137 -12.97 24.77 -4.20
CA LYS A 137 -14.18 25.54 -3.87
C LYS A 137 -14.09 26.21 -2.51
N GLN A 138 -13.62 25.48 -1.49
CA GLN A 138 -13.46 25.95 -0.13
C GLN A 138 -12.34 25.18 0.57
N PRO A 139 -11.79 25.69 1.69
CA PRO A 139 -10.86 24.92 2.50
C PRO A 139 -11.47 23.58 2.92
N ARG A 140 -10.67 22.52 2.86
CA ARG A 140 -11.05 21.17 3.27
C ARG A 140 -10.13 20.69 4.38
N ARG A 141 -10.70 19.96 5.34
CA ARG A 141 -10.00 19.54 6.55
C ARG A 141 -10.44 18.12 6.89
N PRO A 142 -9.67 17.10 6.46
CA PRO A 142 -9.86 15.74 6.93
C PRO A 142 -9.61 15.64 8.43
N ASP A 143 -10.23 14.64 9.07
CA ASP A 143 -10.16 14.48 10.52
C ASP A 143 -8.77 14.05 10.96
N ILE A 144 -8.22 12.99 10.36
CA ILE A 144 -6.84 12.53 10.61
C ILE A 144 -6.16 12.18 9.28
N VAL A 145 -4.90 12.60 9.12
CA VAL A 145 -4.03 12.18 8.01
C VAL A 145 -2.76 11.54 8.59
N LEU A 146 -2.43 10.34 8.13
CA LEU A 146 -1.20 9.66 8.50
C LEU A 146 -0.11 9.94 7.48
N PHE A 147 1.06 10.31 7.98
CA PHE A 147 2.24 10.62 7.19
C PHE A 147 3.36 9.64 7.47
N VAL A 148 4.09 9.26 6.41
CA VAL A 148 5.38 8.58 6.50
C VAL A 148 6.41 9.48 5.85
N ASN A 149 7.45 9.87 6.59
CA ASN A 149 8.49 10.81 6.13
C ASN A 149 7.91 12.12 5.56
N GLY A 150 6.83 12.61 6.17
CA GLY A 150 6.13 13.82 5.71
C GLY A 150 5.28 13.66 4.44
N ILE A 151 5.06 12.42 3.99
CA ILE A 151 4.26 12.07 2.81
C ILE A 151 2.90 11.51 3.27
N PRO A 152 1.76 12.08 2.86
CA PRO A 152 0.45 11.62 3.33
C PRO A 152 0.08 10.29 2.66
N LEU A 153 -0.15 9.25 3.46
CA LEU A 153 -0.50 7.91 2.97
C LEU A 153 -1.94 7.50 3.33
N LEU A 154 -2.43 7.79 4.53
CA LEU A 154 -3.81 7.46 4.91
C LEU A 154 -4.61 8.71 5.23
N VAL A 155 -5.86 8.74 4.78
CA VAL A 155 -6.82 9.81 5.10
C VAL A 155 -8.00 9.17 5.83
N PHE A 156 -8.31 9.69 7.02
CA PHE A 156 -9.40 9.24 7.85
C PHE A 156 -10.51 10.29 7.81
N GLU A 157 -11.73 9.80 7.67
CA GLU A 157 -12.95 10.60 7.84
C GLU A 157 -13.87 9.86 8.80
N LEU A 158 -14.21 10.53 9.89
CA LEU A 158 -14.97 10.04 11.02
C LEU A 158 -16.32 10.74 11.04
N LYS A 159 -17.35 10.07 11.54
CA LYS A 159 -18.69 10.62 11.75
C LYS A 159 -19.14 10.32 13.16
N ASN A 160 -19.99 11.21 13.68
CA ASN A 160 -20.54 11.08 15.02
C ASN A 160 -21.35 9.78 15.18
N PRO A 161 -20.99 8.89 16.13
CA PRO A 161 -21.72 7.65 16.37
C PRO A 161 -23.15 7.84 16.91
N VAL A 162 -23.51 9.05 17.34
CA VAL A 162 -24.82 9.36 17.94
C VAL A 162 -25.78 9.98 16.90
N ASP A 163 -25.29 10.40 15.73
CA ASP A 163 -26.15 10.96 14.68
C ASP A 163 -26.63 9.86 13.72
N VAL A 164 -27.91 9.52 13.83
CA VAL A 164 -28.60 8.55 12.95
C VAL A 164 -28.57 8.91 11.46
N ASN A 165 -28.26 10.16 11.10
CA ASN A 165 -28.13 10.59 9.70
C ASN A 165 -26.67 10.62 9.21
N ALA A 166 -25.68 10.46 10.10
CA ALA A 166 -24.26 10.51 9.78
C ALA A 166 -23.66 9.10 9.65
N ASP A 167 -24.21 8.31 8.72
CA ASP A 167 -23.72 6.95 8.47
C ASP A 167 -22.27 6.91 7.92
N VAL A 168 -21.62 5.76 8.01
CA VAL A 168 -20.27 5.53 7.42
C VAL A 168 -20.17 5.95 5.95
N TRP A 169 -21.30 5.99 5.23
CA TRP A 169 -21.35 6.41 3.84
C TRP A 169 -21.36 7.93 3.66
N ALA A 170 -21.72 8.71 4.68
CA ALA A 170 -21.48 10.15 4.73
C ALA A 170 -19.98 10.44 4.75
N ALA A 171 -19.19 9.71 5.55
CA ALA A 171 -17.73 9.78 5.50
C ALA A 171 -17.18 9.40 4.11
N TRP A 172 -17.71 8.33 3.49
CA TRP A 172 -17.32 7.96 2.13
C TRP A 172 -17.61 9.07 1.10
N ARG A 173 -18.77 9.73 1.18
CA ARG A 173 -19.13 10.86 0.30
C ARG A 173 -18.17 12.03 0.50
N GLN A 174 -17.80 12.34 1.73
CA GLN A 174 -16.84 13.39 2.03
C GLN A 174 -15.45 13.07 1.44
N ILE A 175 -14.99 11.82 1.53
CA ILE A 175 -13.76 11.38 0.86
C ILE A 175 -13.85 11.60 -0.65
N GLN A 176 -14.99 11.34 -1.30
CA GLN A 176 -15.15 11.64 -2.73
C GLN A 176 -15.05 13.15 -3.01
N THR A 177 -15.68 13.97 -2.17
CA THR A 177 -15.54 15.44 -2.26
C THR A 177 -14.09 15.89 -2.08
N TYR A 178 -13.32 15.29 -1.18
CA TYR A 178 -11.90 15.61 -1.03
C TYR A 178 -11.10 15.23 -2.27
N LYS A 179 -11.37 14.10 -2.91
CA LYS A 179 -10.68 13.72 -4.17
C LYS A 179 -10.92 14.74 -5.28
N GLU A 180 -12.10 15.35 -5.32
CA GLU A 180 -12.44 16.40 -6.30
C GLU A 180 -11.84 17.76 -5.95
N GLU A 181 -11.85 18.13 -4.66
CA GLU A 181 -11.54 19.50 -4.24
C GLU A 181 -10.12 19.70 -3.72
N ILE A 182 -9.50 18.66 -3.17
CA ILE A 182 -8.10 18.63 -2.71
C ILE A 182 -7.35 17.41 -3.28
N PRO A 183 -7.31 17.22 -4.62
CA PRO A 183 -6.67 16.06 -5.25
C PRO A 183 -5.20 15.90 -4.87
N GLN A 184 -4.50 16.99 -4.51
CA GLN A 184 -3.10 16.97 -4.07
C GLN A 184 -2.85 16.04 -2.87
N LEU A 185 -3.85 15.84 -1.99
CA LEU A 185 -3.74 14.94 -0.84
C LEU A 185 -3.74 13.47 -1.28
N PHE A 186 -4.33 13.18 -2.45
CA PHE A 186 -4.52 11.84 -2.97
C PHE A 186 -3.47 11.42 -3.99
N GLU A 187 -2.52 12.30 -4.31
CA GLU A 187 -1.41 11.99 -5.21
C GLU A 187 -0.47 10.93 -4.63
N THR A 188 -0.33 10.85 -3.31
CA THR A 188 0.49 9.85 -2.61
C THR A 188 -0.34 8.85 -1.80
N ASN A 189 -1.65 9.08 -1.68
CA ASN A 189 -2.54 8.30 -0.83
C ASN A 189 -2.47 6.80 -1.13
N LEU A 190 -2.22 6.01 -0.09
CA LEU A 190 -2.30 4.56 -0.07
C LEU A 190 -3.76 4.11 0.02
N ALA A 191 -4.48 4.58 1.05
CA ALA A 191 -5.85 4.17 1.35
C ALA A 191 -6.63 5.24 2.13
N CYS A 192 -7.95 5.11 2.12
CA CYS A 192 -8.89 5.94 2.87
C CYS A 192 -9.58 5.10 3.94
N VAL A 193 -9.68 5.62 5.15
CA VAL A 193 -10.43 5.03 6.27
C VAL A 193 -11.68 5.85 6.51
N ILE A 194 -12.82 5.17 6.61
CA ILE A 194 -14.10 5.78 6.95
C ILE A 194 -14.68 5.10 8.18
N SER A 195 -15.28 5.87 9.09
CA SER A 195 -15.92 5.30 10.26
C SER A 195 -17.06 6.17 10.79
N ASP A 196 -18.07 5.53 11.38
CA ASP A 196 -19.17 6.15 12.12
C ASP A 196 -19.26 5.64 13.57
N GLY A 197 -18.19 5.03 14.09
CA GLY A 197 -18.17 4.41 15.42
C GLY A 197 -18.69 2.98 15.47
N GLU A 198 -19.73 2.64 14.70
CA GLU A 198 -20.27 1.27 14.59
C GLU A 198 -19.48 0.44 13.56
N GLU A 199 -19.03 1.07 12.49
CA GLU A 199 -18.19 0.44 11.48
C GLU A 199 -16.92 1.23 11.21
N ALA A 200 -15.86 0.53 10.82
CA ALA A 200 -14.66 1.13 10.23
C ALA A 200 -14.31 0.36 8.97
N ARG A 201 -14.12 1.07 7.87
CA ARG A 201 -13.90 0.49 6.54
C ARG A 201 -12.70 1.13 5.86
N LEU A 202 -11.99 0.33 5.09
CA LEU A 202 -10.81 0.71 4.30
C LEU A 202 -11.14 0.59 2.81
N GLY A 203 -10.75 1.58 2.01
CA GLY A 203 -10.81 1.52 0.55
C GLY A 203 -9.66 2.24 -0.11
N SER A 204 -9.35 1.88 -1.35
CA SER A 204 -8.31 2.56 -2.14
C SER A 204 -8.81 3.87 -2.76
N LEU A 205 -7.89 4.60 -3.41
CA LEU A 205 -8.19 5.79 -4.20
C LEU A 205 -9.33 5.59 -5.21
N THR A 206 -9.36 4.44 -5.89
CA THR A 206 -10.35 4.14 -6.94
C THR A 206 -11.45 3.18 -6.49
N ALA A 207 -11.45 2.75 -5.22
CA ALA A 207 -12.44 1.81 -4.72
C ALA A 207 -13.84 2.46 -4.75
N PRO A 208 -14.83 1.84 -5.42
CA PRO A 208 -16.21 2.22 -5.25
C PRO A 208 -16.73 1.74 -3.88
N ARG A 209 -17.93 2.18 -3.53
CA ARG A 209 -18.55 2.01 -2.21
C ARG A 209 -18.51 0.56 -1.70
N GLU A 210 -18.81 -0.41 -2.56
CA GLU A 210 -18.86 -1.85 -2.26
C GLU A 210 -17.49 -2.46 -1.89
N TRP A 211 -16.40 -1.81 -2.29
CA TRP A 211 -15.03 -2.24 -1.98
C TRP A 211 -14.44 -1.52 -0.77
N TYR A 212 -15.23 -0.72 -0.04
CA TYR A 212 -14.88 -0.26 1.30
C TYR A 212 -15.25 -1.34 2.32
N LEU A 213 -14.24 -2.08 2.77
CA LEU A 213 -14.43 -3.30 3.55
C LEU A 213 -13.89 -3.16 4.98
N ARG A 214 -14.50 -3.90 5.90
CA ARG A 214 -14.14 -3.88 7.32
C ARG A 214 -12.82 -4.61 7.55
N TRP A 215 -11.93 -4.02 8.35
CA TRP A 215 -10.77 -4.69 8.91
C TRP A 215 -11.15 -5.32 10.24
N ARG A 216 -10.94 -6.63 10.43
CA ARG A 216 -11.57 -7.39 11.54
C ARG A 216 -10.61 -8.08 12.49
N VAL A 217 -9.31 -7.97 12.25
CA VAL A 217 -8.27 -8.70 12.98
C VAL A 217 -7.10 -7.77 13.27
N ILE A 218 -6.32 -8.06 14.31
CA ILE A 218 -5.11 -7.28 14.62
C ILE A 218 -3.86 -8.02 14.13
N GLU A 219 -3.50 -9.16 14.74
CA GLU A 219 -2.26 -9.85 14.36
C GLU A 219 -2.47 -10.94 13.31
N ASN A 220 -3.56 -11.69 13.40
CA ASN A 220 -3.87 -12.83 12.54
C ASN A 220 -5.37 -13.20 12.62
N GLU A 221 -5.79 -14.20 11.85
CA GLU A 221 -7.19 -14.66 11.77
C GLU A 221 -7.86 -15.05 13.10
N GLN A 222 -7.07 -15.41 14.12
CA GLN A 222 -7.55 -15.80 15.45
C GLN A 222 -7.65 -14.60 16.41
N ASP A 223 -6.92 -13.52 16.12
CA ASP A 223 -6.90 -12.30 16.91
C ASP A 223 -8.03 -11.35 16.47
N ARG A 224 -9.25 -11.69 16.94
CA ARG A 224 -10.50 -10.97 16.69
C ARG A 224 -11.07 -10.44 18.01
N PRO A 225 -10.57 -9.31 18.52
CA PRO A 225 -11.04 -8.76 19.80
C PRO A 225 -12.54 -8.53 19.82
N LYS A 226 -13.21 -8.97 20.88
CA LYS A 226 -14.63 -8.68 21.13
C LYS A 226 -14.74 -7.48 22.06
N GLY A 227 -15.60 -6.52 21.72
CA GLY A 227 -15.83 -5.33 22.54
C GLY A 227 -14.83 -4.18 22.32
N MET A 228 -13.87 -4.34 21.41
CA MET A 228 -13.00 -3.25 20.94
C MET A 228 -13.69 -2.49 19.80
N LEU A 229 -13.48 -1.18 19.73
CA LEU A 229 -14.06 -0.34 18.68
C LEU A 229 -13.52 -0.77 17.30
N PRO A 230 -14.37 -0.86 16.25
CA PRO A 230 -13.91 -1.29 14.92
C PRO A 230 -12.78 -0.44 14.33
N LEU A 231 -12.78 0.87 14.58
CA LEU A 231 -11.68 1.75 14.15
C LEU A 231 -10.38 1.42 14.89
N GLU A 232 -10.44 1.10 16.17
CA GLU A 232 -9.26 0.68 16.92
C GLU A 232 -8.70 -0.66 16.39
N ILE A 233 -9.57 -1.62 16.07
CA ILE A 233 -9.18 -2.88 15.42
C ILE A 233 -8.48 -2.60 14.07
N LEU A 234 -9.01 -1.69 13.26
CA LEU A 234 -8.41 -1.30 11.99
C LEU A 234 -7.04 -0.63 12.19
N ILE A 235 -6.95 0.34 13.12
CA ILE A 235 -5.71 1.05 13.41
C ILE A 235 -4.64 0.07 13.91
N ARG A 236 -4.96 -0.79 14.88
CA ARG A 236 -4.01 -1.79 15.40
C ARG A 236 -3.66 -2.85 14.36
N GLY A 237 -4.59 -3.22 13.49
CA GLY A 237 -4.39 -4.27 12.48
C GLY A 237 -3.70 -3.83 11.19
N LEU A 238 -3.70 -2.54 10.86
CA LEU A 238 -3.06 -2.02 9.64
C LEU A 238 -2.00 -0.95 9.92
N CYS A 239 -2.23 -0.06 10.89
CA CYS A 239 -1.41 1.13 11.08
C CYS A 239 -0.18 0.90 11.98
N ARG A 240 0.06 -0.31 12.48
CA ARG A 240 1.38 -0.63 13.06
C ARG A 240 2.47 -0.32 12.04
N GLN A 241 3.57 0.30 12.47
CA GLN A 241 4.59 0.84 11.55
C GLN A 241 5.17 -0.22 10.61
N ASP A 242 5.43 -1.43 11.13
CA ASP A 242 5.88 -2.59 10.36
C ASP A 242 4.80 -3.03 9.34
N TYR A 243 3.55 -3.14 9.79
CA TYR A 243 2.45 -3.60 8.94
C TYR A 243 2.09 -2.59 7.87
N LEU A 244 2.10 -1.29 8.17
CA LEU A 244 1.80 -0.25 7.20
C LEU A 244 2.84 -0.22 6.08
N ILE A 245 4.12 -0.35 6.41
CA ILE A 245 5.20 -0.36 5.41
C ILE A 245 5.16 -1.64 4.59
N GLU A 246 4.92 -2.80 5.22
CA GLU A 246 4.75 -4.08 4.51
C GLU A 246 3.51 -4.05 3.59
N TYR A 247 2.39 -3.55 4.08
CA TYR A 247 1.16 -3.38 3.30
C TYR A 247 1.36 -2.41 2.13
N PHE A 248 2.03 -1.28 2.38
CA PHE A 248 2.40 -0.31 1.36
C PHE A 248 3.28 -0.95 0.28
N ARG A 249 4.29 -1.75 0.64
CA ARG A 249 5.25 -2.34 -0.31
C ARG A 249 4.61 -3.42 -1.18
N ASP A 250 3.91 -4.35 -0.54
CA ASP A 250 3.61 -5.66 -1.13
C ASP A 250 2.14 -5.86 -1.51
N PHE A 251 1.23 -5.04 -0.98
CA PHE A 251 -0.21 -5.30 -1.01
C PHE A 251 -1.00 -4.27 -1.81
N VAL A 252 -0.35 -3.64 -2.79
CA VAL A 252 -0.95 -2.66 -3.72
C VAL A 252 -0.71 -3.09 -5.17
N LEU A 253 -1.76 -3.01 -5.99
CA LEU A 253 -1.71 -3.27 -7.43
C LEU A 253 -2.39 -2.16 -8.21
N PHE A 254 -1.92 -1.93 -9.44
CA PHE A 254 -2.60 -1.07 -10.41
C PHE A 254 -2.96 -1.89 -11.63
N GLN A 255 -4.25 -2.09 -11.86
CA GLN A 255 -4.75 -2.79 -13.04
C GLN A 255 -5.21 -1.80 -14.08
N ALA A 256 -4.59 -1.85 -15.27
CA ALA A 256 -5.01 -1.08 -16.42
C ALA A 256 -5.93 -1.93 -17.29
N GLU A 257 -7.23 -1.61 -17.27
CA GLU A 257 -8.21 -2.13 -18.23
C GLU A 257 -8.75 -0.97 -19.07
N LYS A 258 -10.06 -0.67 -19.00
CA LYS A 258 -10.66 0.54 -19.59
C LYS A 258 -10.21 1.81 -18.85
N HIS A 259 -10.07 1.69 -17.54
CA HIS A 259 -9.53 2.72 -16.65
C HIS A 259 -8.53 2.06 -15.70
N THR A 260 -7.54 2.82 -15.24
CA THR A 260 -6.60 2.33 -14.22
C THR A 260 -7.32 2.25 -12.87
N SER A 261 -7.25 1.08 -12.23
CA SER A 261 -7.79 0.84 -10.89
C SER A 261 -6.65 0.56 -9.91
N LYS A 262 -6.63 1.28 -8.79
CA LYS A 262 -5.78 0.98 -7.64
C LYS A 262 -6.48 -0.04 -6.76
N ILE A 263 -5.84 -1.17 -6.54
CA ILE A 263 -6.33 -2.28 -5.72
C ILE A 263 -5.41 -2.40 -4.52
N ILE A 264 -6.00 -2.57 -3.34
CA ILE A 264 -5.29 -2.81 -2.10
C ILE A 264 -5.83 -4.09 -1.46
N ALA A 265 -4.98 -4.84 -0.76
CA ALA A 265 -5.38 -6.12 -0.20
C ALA A 265 -6.39 -5.98 0.94
N GLN A 266 -7.34 -6.90 1.03
CA GLN A 266 -8.24 -7.02 2.18
C GLN A 266 -7.50 -7.68 3.35
N TYR A 267 -8.02 -7.51 4.57
CA TYR A 267 -7.33 -8.02 5.78
C TYR A 267 -6.99 -9.51 5.69
N HIS A 268 -7.90 -10.36 5.18
CA HIS A 268 -7.66 -11.80 5.06
C HIS A 268 -6.60 -12.12 4.00
N GLN A 269 -6.46 -11.29 2.97
CA GLN A 269 -5.40 -11.43 1.97
C GLN A 269 -4.06 -11.00 2.59
N PHE A 270 -4.03 -9.88 3.32
CA PHE A 270 -2.84 -9.43 4.03
C PHE A 270 -2.32 -10.49 5.01
N HIS A 271 -3.11 -10.88 6.01
CA HIS A 271 -2.67 -11.85 7.01
C HIS A 271 -2.45 -13.25 6.44
N GLY A 272 -3.32 -13.70 5.52
CA GLY A 272 -3.20 -15.03 4.92
C GLY A 272 -1.98 -15.18 4.02
N VAL A 273 -1.66 -14.18 3.20
CA VAL A 273 -0.45 -14.19 2.36
C VAL A 273 0.81 -14.14 3.22
N ARG A 274 0.84 -13.30 4.27
CA ARG A 274 1.98 -13.25 5.20
C ARG A 274 2.25 -14.61 5.85
N ALA A 275 1.19 -15.26 6.35
CA ALA A 275 1.31 -16.60 6.92
C ALA A 275 1.80 -17.63 5.87
N ALA A 276 1.31 -17.55 4.63
CA ALA A 276 1.75 -18.42 3.55
C ALA A 276 3.23 -18.20 3.18
N VAL A 277 3.68 -16.94 3.12
CA VAL A 277 5.09 -16.60 2.86
C VAL A 277 5.97 -17.16 3.97
N THR A 278 5.67 -16.88 5.24
CA THR A 278 6.42 -17.41 6.39
C THR A 278 6.55 -18.93 6.31
N ARG A 279 5.44 -19.64 6.08
CA ARG A 279 5.46 -21.09 5.96
C ARG A 279 6.31 -21.58 4.79
N THR A 280 6.28 -20.89 3.65
CA THR A 280 7.11 -21.23 2.49
C THR A 280 8.59 -21.00 2.75
N LEU A 281 8.95 -19.91 3.44
CA LEU A 281 10.33 -19.64 3.83
C LEU A 281 10.88 -20.73 4.76
N GLU A 282 10.08 -21.17 5.73
CA GLU A 282 10.40 -22.30 6.61
C GLU A 282 10.56 -23.61 5.84
N ALA A 283 9.61 -23.91 4.93
CA ALA A 283 9.62 -25.10 4.10
C ALA A 283 10.84 -25.17 3.17
N ALA A 284 11.24 -24.03 2.61
CA ALA A 284 12.30 -23.91 1.63
C ALA A 284 13.70 -24.06 2.24
N GLN A 285 13.88 -23.84 3.54
CA GLN A 285 15.16 -23.99 4.24
C GLN A 285 15.80 -25.36 3.97
N PRO A 286 17.14 -25.50 4.04
CA PRO A 286 17.82 -26.78 3.82
C PRO A 286 17.26 -27.94 4.66
N ALA A 287 16.89 -27.67 5.92
CA ALA A 287 16.26 -28.62 6.84
C ALA A 287 14.72 -28.63 6.79
N GLY A 288 14.11 -27.79 5.95
CA GLY A 288 12.66 -27.69 5.79
C GLY A 288 12.08 -28.86 5.01
N ASP A 289 10.79 -29.11 5.21
CA ASP A 289 10.06 -30.27 4.67
C ASP A 289 9.64 -30.14 3.20
N LYS A 290 9.99 -29.03 2.55
CA LYS A 290 9.66 -28.70 1.15
C LYS A 290 8.16 -28.64 0.84
N LYS A 291 7.31 -28.49 1.87
CA LYS A 291 5.86 -28.39 1.73
C LYS A 291 5.43 -26.99 2.18
N GLY A 292 4.77 -26.22 1.31
CA GLY A 292 4.17 -24.95 1.70
C GLY A 292 2.93 -25.17 2.58
N GLY A 293 1.76 -25.19 1.97
CA GLY A 293 0.52 -25.45 2.70
C GLY A 293 -0.71 -25.29 1.82
N VAL A 294 -1.88 -25.26 2.46
CA VAL A 294 -3.16 -25.01 1.80
C VAL A 294 -3.68 -23.64 2.22
N PHE A 295 -3.83 -22.74 1.26
CA PHE A 295 -4.51 -21.46 1.47
C PHE A 295 -5.95 -21.57 0.94
N TRP A 296 -6.90 -21.69 1.87
CA TRP A 296 -8.30 -21.85 1.54
C TRP A 296 -9.04 -20.51 1.49
N HIS A 297 -9.70 -20.26 0.35
CA HIS A 297 -10.52 -19.09 0.08
C HIS A 297 -11.95 -19.51 -0.25
N THR A 298 -12.93 -18.68 0.12
CA THR A 298 -14.28 -18.74 -0.48
C THR A 298 -14.26 -18.18 -1.90
N GLN A 299 -15.19 -18.61 -2.75
CA GLN A 299 -15.32 -18.10 -4.11
C GLN A 299 -15.60 -16.58 -4.10
N GLY A 300 -14.92 -15.83 -4.97
CA GLY A 300 -15.07 -14.37 -5.07
C GLY A 300 -14.27 -13.56 -4.03
N SER A 301 -13.57 -14.21 -3.09
CA SER A 301 -12.78 -13.51 -2.04
C SER A 301 -11.44 -12.94 -2.49
N GLY A 302 -11.15 -12.94 -3.79
CA GLY A 302 -9.91 -12.40 -4.35
C GLY A 302 -8.71 -13.36 -4.30
N LYS A 303 -8.91 -14.68 -4.46
CA LYS A 303 -7.81 -15.68 -4.46
C LYS A 303 -6.69 -15.35 -5.46
N SER A 304 -7.04 -14.88 -6.65
CA SER A 304 -6.05 -14.50 -7.69
C SER A 304 -5.13 -13.37 -7.24
N LEU A 305 -5.68 -12.38 -6.52
CA LEU A 305 -4.90 -11.29 -5.94
C LEU A 305 -3.98 -11.82 -4.83
N SER A 306 -4.48 -12.70 -3.94
CA SER A 306 -3.64 -13.34 -2.92
C SER A 306 -2.45 -14.09 -3.53
N ALA A 307 -2.69 -14.84 -4.61
CA ALA A 307 -1.63 -15.55 -5.33
C ALA A 307 -0.61 -14.59 -5.95
N THR A 308 -1.08 -13.45 -6.47
CA THR A 308 -0.22 -12.41 -7.06
C THR A 308 0.67 -11.76 -5.99
N PHE A 309 0.09 -11.35 -4.85
CA PHE A 309 0.85 -10.80 -3.72
C PHE A 309 1.87 -11.81 -3.18
N TYR A 310 1.44 -13.06 -2.99
CA TYR A 310 2.31 -14.15 -2.54
C TYR A 310 3.50 -14.37 -3.49
N ALA A 311 3.26 -14.38 -4.81
CA ALA A 311 4.32 -14.50 -5.79
C ALA A 311 5.29 -13.32 -5.75
N GLY A 312 4.77 -12.08 -5.76
CA GLY A 312 5.59 -10.86 -5.70
C GLY A 312 6.52 -10.84 -4.49
N ILE A 313 5.97 -11.13 -3.30
CA ILE A 313 6.78 -11.18 -2.08
C ILE A 313 7.89 -12.23 -2.19
N LEU A 314 7.60 -13.44 -2.69
CA LEU A 314 8.62 -14.49 -2.81
C LEU A 314 9.69 -14.20 -3.85
N MET A 315 9.34 -13.52 -4.95
CA MET A 315 10.30 -13.13 -5.99
C MET A 315 11.37 -12.19 -5.42
N GLU A 316 10.96 -11.24 -4.58
CA GLU A 316 11.86 -10.25 -3.99
C GLU A 316 12.49 -10.71 -2.65
N HIS A 317 11.99 -11.79 -2.05
CA HIS A 317 12.45 -12.21 -0.73
C HIS A 317 13.92 -12.70 -0.75
N PRO A 318 14.84 -12.10 0.04
CA PRO A 318 16.27 -12.44 -0.01
C PRO A 318 16.59 -13.92 0.24
N GLN A 319 15.82 -14.58 1.12
CA GLN A 319 16.01 -16.00 1.42
C GLN A 319 15.62 -16.93 0.25
N MET A 320 14.80 -16.47 -0.68
CA MET A 320 14.33 -17.26 -1.83
C MET A 320 15.25 -17.16 -3.05
N LYS A 321 16.15 -16.16 -3.08
CA LYS A 321 17.18 -15.98 -4.12
C LYS A 321 16.62 -15.96 -5.56
N ASN A 322 15.58 -15.16 -5.78
CA ASN A 322 14.87 -15.06 -7.07
C ASN A 322 14.39 -16.44 -7.58
N PRO A 323 13.38 -17.05 -6.93
CA PRO A 323 12.92 -18.39 -7.26
C PRO A 323 12.19 -18.43 -8.61
N THR A 324 12.13 -19.61 -9.24
CA THR A 324 11.16 -19.87 -10.31
C THR A 324 9.83 -20.30 -9.70
N ILE A 325 8.74 -19.62 -10.07
CA ILE A 325 7.38 -19.93 -9.61
C ILE A 325 6.60 -20.57 -10.76
N VAL A 326 6.15 -21.82 -10.56
CA VAL A 326 5.26 -22.51 -11.51
C VAL A 326 3.83 -22.47 -10.99
N VAL A 327 2.96 -21.78 -11.72
CA VAL A 327 1.53 -21.66 -11.41
C VAL A 327 0.78 -22.73 -12.21
N VAL A 328 0.19 -23.70 -11.52
CA VAL A 328 -0.54 -24.83 -12.13
C VAL A 328 -2.03 -24.66 -11.93
N THR A 329 -2.81 -24.69 -13.02
CA THR A 329 -4.27 -24.60 -13.01
C THR A 329 -4.92 -25.85 -13.64
N ASP A 330 -6.20 -26.13 -13.35
CA ASP A 330 -6.89 -27.31 -13.93
C ASP A 330 -7.52 -27.03 -15.31
N ARG A 331 -7.71 -25.76 -15.70
CA ARG A 331 -8.39 -25.36 -16.93
C ARG A 331 -7.75 -24.14 -17.55
N ASN A 332 -7.75 -24.12 -18.89
CA ASN A 332 -7.19 -23.03 -19.70
C ASN A 332 -7.86 -21.66 -19.46
N ASP A 333 -9.16 -21.63 -19.13
CA ASP A 333 -9.89 -20.38 -18.89
C ASP A 333 -9.50 -19.72 -17.56
N LEU A 334 -9.35 -20.53 -16.50
CA LEU A 334 -8.80 -20.11 -15.21
C LEU A 334 -7.34 -19.69 -15.34
N ASP A 335 -6.57 -20.43 -16.13
CA ASP A 335 -5.19 -20.11 -16.47
C ASP A 335 -5.09 -18.71 -17.08
N GLY A 336 -5.89 -18.42 -18.12
CA GLY A 336 -5.90 -17.13 -18.78
C GLY A 336 -6.34 -15.97 -17.87
N GLN A 337 -7.29 -16.18 -16.96
CA GLN A 337 -7.71 -15.14 -16.00
C GLN A 337 -6.60 -14.80 -15.00
N LEU A 338 -5.96 -15.83 -14.44
CA LEU A 338 -4.89 -15.65 -13.48
C LEU A 338 -3.63 -15.09 -14.14
N PHE A 339 -3.30 -15.56 -15.35
CA PHE A 339 -2.23 -15.03 -16.17
C PHE A 339 -2.41 -13.53 -16.46
N ARG A 340 -3.62 -13.09 -16.84
CA ARG A 340 -3.92 -11.66 -17.02
C ARG A 340 -3.73 -10.86 -15.73
N THR A 341 -4.18 -11.40 -14.59
CA THR A 341 -4.02 -10.76 -13.28
C THR A 341 -2.54 -10.54 -12.96
N PHE A 342 -1.71 -11.57 -13.15
CA PHE A 342 -0.27 -11.47 -12.95
C PHE A 342 0.41 -10.56 -13.97
N GLY A 343 0.01 -10.62 -15.25
CA GLY A 343 0.56 -9.77 -16.31
C GLY A 343 0.32 -8.27 -16.07
N GLN A 344 -0.81 -7.92 -15.44
CA GLN A 344 -1.09 -6.55 -15.00
C GLN A 344 -0.34 -6.14 -13.73
N ALA A 345 0.28 -7.08 -13.03
CA ALA A 345 1.00 -6.90 -11.77
C ALA A 345 2.53 -6.90 -11.95
N SER A 346 3.05 -6.67 -13.17
CA SER A 346 4.49 -6.69 -13.44
C SER A 346 5.29 -5.71 -12.58
N ASP A 347 4.72 -4.56 -12.22
CA ASP A 347 5.33 -3.61 -11.28
C ASP A 347 5.57 -4.24 -9.89
N LEU A 348 4.73 -5.17 -9.44
CA LEU A 348 4.88 -5.90 -8.17
C LEU A 348 5.74 -7.16 -8.33
N LEU A 349 5.62 -7.86 -9.46
CA LEU A 349 6.30 -9.15 -9.66
C LEU A 349 7.76 -9.00 -10.08
N GLY A 350 8.17 -7.84 -10.59
CA GLY A 350 9.51 -7.58 -11.13
C GLY A 350 9.81 -8.29 -12.46
N GLU A 351 8.96 -9.22 -12.87
CA GLU A 351 9.09 -10.00 -14.10
C GLU A 351 7.76 -10.12 -14.83
N VAL A 352 7.84 -10.42 -16.14
CA VAL A 352 6.66 -10.70 -16.97
C VAL A 352 6.40 -12.21 -16.94
N PRO A 353 5.20 -12.65 -16.52
CA PRO A 353 4.85 -14.07 -16.56
C PRO A 353 4.82 -14.62 -17.99
N GLU A 354 5.17 -15.89 -18.14
CA GLU A 354 5.05 -16.64 -19.40
C GLU A 354 4.05 -17.79 -19.27
N GLN A 355 3.35 -18.11 -20.34
CA GLN A 355 2.37 -19.19 -20.38
C GLN A 355 2.89 -20.31 -21.27
N ALA A 356 2.98 -21.53 -20.73
CA ALA A 356 3.45 -22.69 -21.48
C ALA A 356 2.33 -23.23 -22.37
N GLU A 357 2.60 -23.36 -23.68
CA GLU A 357 1.61 -23.83 -24.66
C GLU A 357 1.57 -25.37 -24.77
N SER A 358 2.71 -26.03 -24.54
CA SER A 358 2.83 -27.50 -24.57
C SER A 358 3.74 -28.04 -23.47
N ARG A 359 3.89 -29.37 -23.40
CA ARG A 359 4.81 -30.05 -22.47
C ARG A 359 6.27 -29.78 -22.84
N GLU A 360 6.58 -29.80 -24.12
CA GLU A 360 7.90 -29.46 -24.67
C GLU A 360 8.21 -27.99 -24.38
N ASP A 361 7.22 -27.11 -24.53
CA ASP A 361 7.37 -25.69 -24.25
C ASP A 361 7.62 -25.41 -22.77
N LEU A 362 6.90 -26.08 -21.86
CA LEU A 362 7.15 -25.98 -20.42
C LEU A 362 8.58 -26.41 -20.06
N LYS A 363 9.06 -27.53 -20.62
CA LYS A 363 10.46 -27.98 -20.42
C LYS A 363 11.44 -26.93 -20.91
N ARG A 364 11.23 -26.42 -22.13
CA ARG A 364 12.05 -25.34 -22.71
C ARG A 364 12.10 -24.10 -21.80
N LEU A 365 10.94 -23.65 -21.30
CA LEU A 365 10.84 -22.48 -20.42
C LEU A 365 11.56 -22.68 -19.08
N LEU A 366 11.59 -23.91 -18.55
CA LEU A 366 12.31 -24.24 -17.33
C LEU A 366 13.81 -24.37 -17.58
N ASP A 367 14.22 -25.04 -18.66
CA ASP A 367 15.62 -25.30 -19.00
C ASP A 367 16.38 -24.02 -19.42
N GLN A 368 15.68 -23.05 -20.00
CA GLN A 368 16.27 -21.78 -20.46
C GLN A 368 16.59 -20.80 -19.32
N ARG A 369 16.22 -21.09 -18.06
CA ARG A 369 16.38 -20.18 -16.93
C ARG A 369 17.36 -20.72 -15.91
N ALA A 370 18.28 -19.86 -15.48
CA ALA A 370 19.16 -20.14 -14.35
C ALA A 370 18.51 -19.81 -12.98
N SER A 371 17.63 -18.80 -12.95
CA SER A 371 16.89 -18.32 -11.77
C SER A 371 15.72 -17.44 -12.22
N GLY A 372 14.76 -17.18 -11.33
CA GLY A 372 13.59 -16.35 -11.63
C GLY A 372 12.58 -17.02 -12.54
N GLY A 373 11.57 -16.27 -12.96
CA GLY A 373 10.52 -16.70 -13.86
C GLY A 373 9.21 -17.05 -13.15
N ILE A 374 8.11 -16.57 -13.71
CA ILE A 374 6.76 -17.01 -13.37
C ILE A 374 6.18 -17.71 -14.59
N ILE A 375 5.91 -19.00 -14.45
CA ILE A 375 5.45 -19.85 -15.56
C ILE A 375 4.06 -20.37 -15.25
N PHE A 376 3.12 -20.07 -16.12
CA PHE A 376 1.76 -20.59 -16.10
C PHE A 376 1.67 -21.87 -16.93
N THR A 377 0.98 -22.87 -16.37
CA THR A 377 0.77 -24.14 -17.03
C THR A 377 -0.50 -24.80 -16.51
N THR A 378 -1.01 -25.77 -17.26
CA THR A 378 -2.19 -26.54 -16.87
C THR A 378 -1.80 -27.95 -16.44
N ILE A 379 -2.59 -28.55 -15.55
CA ILE A 379 -2.31 -29.88 -14.99
C ILE A 379 -2.21 -30.96 -16.07
N GLN A 380 -2.93 -30.79 -17.19
CA GLN A 380 -2.92 -31.71 -18.33
C GLN A 380 -1.53 -31.83 -18.98
N LYS A 381 -0.67 -30.81 -18.86
CA LYS A 381 0.71 -30.84 -19.37
C LYS A 381 1.65 -31.71 -18.53
N PHE A 382 1.20 -32.18 -17.36
CA PHE A 382 1.93 -33.11 -16.49
C PHE A 382 1.47 -34.56 -16.65
N SER A 383 0.39 -34.84 -17.40
CA SER A 383 -0.06 -36.21 -17.65
C SER A 383 1.01 -37.00 -18.42
N PRO A 384 1.24 -38.29 -18.11
CA PRO A 384 2.08 -39.16 -18.92
C PRO A 384 1.57 -39.23 -20.37
N ASP A 385 2.46 -39.51 -21.33
CA ASP A 385 2.00 -39.82 -22.69
C ASP A 385 1.05 -41.02 -22.64
N GLU A 386 -0.08 -40.93 -23.34
CA GLU A 386 -0.90 -42.11 -23.61
C GLU A 386 0.01 -43.15 -24.29
N ARG A 387 0.21 -44.28 -23.62
CA ARG A 387 1.05 -45.38 -24.11
C ARG A 387 0.40 -46.11 -25.27
#